data_AF-A0A7J4XI96-F1
#
_entry.id   AF-A0A7J4XI96-F1
#
_cell.length_a   1.000
_cell.length_b   1.000
_cell.length_c   1.000
_cell.angle_alpha   90.00
_cell.angle_beta   90.00
_cell.angle_gamma   90.00
#
_symmetry.space_group_name_H-M   'P 1'
#
loop_
_entity.id
_entity.type
_entity.pdbx_description
1 polymer ?
#
loop_
_entity_poly.entity_id
_entity_poly.type
_entity_poly.pdbx_seq_one_letter_code
_entity_poly.pdbx_strand_id
1 'polypeptide(L)'
;MEEITQANGKSNQRMIYEAIRKIALGRSIERIDMAPSGTPGVGTARMVHGYVAKVHNNPNDEEYEEYAGTIDVREFPDETASSEPIIHKGVLLSGLQDNSGGFLIIPLLYSDVTIVMDAATHYTYVLNYSHAQIIQLTAHEETSIGVRETEELDPDDNDSPDYNELPATGNETMTKYTASEIQTIAKNKDGKQAEVNITPKSILHKLDKSEVSQTGNRLEQKVGSTSVTIQDKKVTIGEESANEPLVLGNQLAQLMLEFLTECSKITTPTLMGTMPALNIPNFTSLTSKIQNFLSKTAYTK
;
A
#
# COMPACT_ATOMS: atom_id res chain seq x y z
N MET A 1 47.26 -23.99 76.36
CA MET A 1 47.77 -23.05 75.35
C MET A 1 46.83 -23.10 74.18
N GLU A 2 46.39 -21.92 73.77
CA GLU A 2 45.35 -21.62 72.79
C GLU A 2 45.60 -22.25 71.41
N GLU A 3 44.65 -23.04 70.91
CA GLU A 3 44.46 -23.26 69.47
C GLU A 3 43.45 -22.23 68.97
N ILE A 4 43.91 -20.99 68.81
CA ILE A 4 43.17 -19.93 68.14
C ILE A 4 43.73 -19.81 66.72
N THR A 5 42.82 -19.67 65.74
CA THR A 5 43.04 -19.19 64.37
C THR A 5 43.71 -20.11 63.33
N GLN A 6 42.96 -21.10 62.82
CA GLN A 6 43.17 -21.58 61.43
C GLN A 6 41.89 -21.73 60.58
N ALA A 7 40.70 -21.41 61.11
CA ALA A 7 39.45 -21.45 60.33
C ALA A 7 39.15 -20.13 59.57
N ASN A 8 39.71 -18.99 59.99
CA ASN A 8 39.41 -17.68 59.39
C ASN A 8 40.15 -17.36 58.08
N GLY A 9 41.23 -18.08 57.75
CA GLY A 9 42.06 -17.79 56.57
C GLY A 9 41.37 -18.06 55.23
N LYS A 10 40.63 -19.18 55.13
CA LYS A 10 39.90 -19.56 53.90
C LYS A 10 38.67 -18.69 53.64
N SER A 11 37.98 -18.26 54.70
CA SER A 11 36.85 -17.33 54.61
C SER A 11 37.30 -15.96 54.09
N ASN A 12 38.39 -15.44 54.66
CA ASN A 12 38.95 -14.14 54.28
C ASN A 12 39.50 -14.14 52.85
N GLN A 13 40.17 -15.21 52.40
CA GLN A 13 40.63 -15.32 51.01
C GLN A 13 39.47 -15.36 50.01
N ARG A 14 38.37 -16.03 50.35
CA ARG A 14 37.16 -16.08 49.50
C ARG A 14 36.49 -14.71 49.43
N MET A 15 36.44 -14.00 50.55
CA MET A 15 35.90 -12.64 50.64
C MET A 15 36.76 -11.63 49.86
N ILE A 16 38.08 -11.77 49.92
CA ILE A 16 39.02 -10.93 49.15
C ILE A 16 38.93 -11.23 47.65
N TYR A 17 38.80 -12.51 47.27
CA TYR A 17 38.61 -12.90 45.87
C TYR A 17 37.29 -12.36 45.29
N GLU A 18 36.20 -12.45 46.05
CA GLU A 18 34.90 -11.85 45.72
C GLU A 18 35.00 -10.32 45.60
N ALA A 19 35.70 -9.64 46.52
CA ALA A 19 35.89 -8.20 46.49
C ALA A 19 36.72 -7.75 45.27
N ILE A 20 37.79 -8.46 44.94
CA ILE A 20 38.62 -8.18 43.76
C ILE A 20 37.83 -8.44 42.47
N ARG A 21 37.03 -9.52 42.42
CA ARG A 21 36.11 -9.80 41.32
C ARG A 21 35.08 -8.68 41.14
N LYS A 22 34.50 -8.15 42.22
CA LYS A 22 33.56 -7.01 42.18
C LYS A 22 34.22 -5.70 41.74
N ILE A 23 35.48 -5.47 42.11
CA ILE A 23 36.26 -4.29 41.68
C ILE A 23 36.65 -4.42 40.19
N ALA A 24 37.10 -5.60 39.75
CA ALA A 24 37.52 -5.86 38.37
C ALA A 24 36.35 -5.89 37.37
N LEU A 25 35.17 -6.36 37.80
CA LEU A 25 33.91 -6.27 37.05
C LEU A 25 33.26 -4.87 37.14
N GLY A 26 33.96 -3.91 37.73
CA GLY A 26 33.72 -2.48 37.55
C GLY A 26 32.35 -1.98 38.00
N ARG A 27 31.97 -2.12 39.29
CA ARG A 27 30.76 -1.45 39.86
C ARG A 27 29.47 -1.60 39.01
N SER A 28 29.38 -2.66 38.22
CA SER A 28 28.23 -2.96 37.37
C SER A 28 27.15 -3.67 38.18
N ILE A 29 27.57 -4.54 39.11
CA ILE A 29 26.68 -5.32 39.97
C ILE A 29 26.08 -4.48 41.11
N GLU A 30 26.84 -3.57 41.72
CA GLU A 30 26.33 -2.71 42.81
C GLU A 30 25.41 -1.57 42.32
N ARG A 31 25.29 -1.38 41.00
CA ARG A 31 24.30 -0.46 40.41
C ARG A 31 22.95 -1.12 40.12
N ILE A 32 22.89 -2.45 40.14
CA ILE A 32 21.66 -3.22 39.90
C ILE A 32 20.80 -3.28 41.17
N ASP A 33 21.41 -3.30 42.37
CA ASP A 33 20.70 -3.46 43.65
C ASP A 33 20.27 -2.14 44.34
N MET A 34 20.64 -0.97 43.80
CA MET A 34 20.19 0.33 44.34
C MET A 34 18.94 0.91 43.64
N ALA A 35 18.40 0.21 42.65
CA ALA A 35 17.09 0.47 42.08
C ALA A 35 16.34 -0.88 42.07
N PRO A 36 15.16 -1.01 42.71
CA PRO A 36 14.40 -2.27 42.72
C PRO A 36 14.06 -2.80 41.31
N SER A 37 14.20 -1.96 40.29
CA SER A 37 14.20 -2.31 38.88
C SER A 37 15.41 -1.63 38.22
N GLY A 38 16.35 -2.43 37.72
CA GLY A 38 17.56 -1.92 37.09
C GLY A 38 17.28 -1.09 35.84
N THR A 39 17.48 0.22 35.96
CA THR A 39 17.90 1.10 34.85
C THR A 39 18.80 2.20 35.42
N PRO A 40 20.04 2.35 34.93
CA PRO A 40 20.93 3.41 35.37
C PRO A 40 20.47 4.74 34.76
N GLY A 41 19.60 5.46 35.47
CA GLY A 41 19.16 6.79 35.08
C GLY A 41 18.01 7.25 35.96
N VAL A 42 18.18 8.37 36.65
CA VAL A 42 17.12 8.98 37.47
C VAL A 42 16.00 9.39 36.51
N GLY A 43 14.97 8.55 36.40
CA GLY A 43 13.71 8.84 35.71
C GLY A 43 13.51 8.26 34.30
N THR A 44 14.27 7.27 33.83
CA THR A 44 14.19 6.82 32.42
C THR A 44 13.70 5.38 32.28
N ALA A 45 12.75 5.19 31.36
CA ALA A 45 12.11 3.93 31.00
C ALA A 45 13.12 2.81 30.64
N ARG A 46 12.80 1.54 30.94
CA ARG A 46 13.68 0.39 30.66
C ARG A 46 13.41 -0.16 29.27
N MET A 47 14.43 -0.16 28.41
CA MET A 47 14.41 -0.84 27.11
C MET A 47 14.83 -2.31 27.29
N VAL A 48 14.07 -3.22 26.70
CA VAL A 48 14.31 -4.66 26.76
C VAL A 48 14.21 -5.24 25.35
N HIS A 49 15.17 -6.08 24.98
CA HIS A 49 15.17 -6.83 23.73
C HIS A 49 14.75 -8.28 23.98
N GLY A 50 13.85 -8.80 23.16
CA GLY A 50 13.31 -10.14 23.33
C GLY A 50 12.55 -10.60 22.10
N TYR A 51 11.71 -11.61 22.28
CA TYR A 51 10.82 -12.11 21.24
C TYR A 51 9.40 -12.35 21.76
N VAL A 52 8.42 -12.33 20.85
CA VAL A 52 7.02 -12.60 21.18
C VAL A 52 6.84 -14.07 21.58
N ALA A 53 6.46 -14.31 22.83
CA ALA A 53 6.25 -15.64 23.39
C ALA A 53 4.79 -16.08 23.36
N LYS A 54 3.85 -15.14 23.45
CA LYS A 54 2.40 -15.39 23.39
C LYS A 54 1.68 -14.16 22.86
N VAL A 55 0.57 -14.38 22.16
CA VAL A 55 -0.37 -13.32 21.74
C VAL A 55 -1.71 -13.61 22.40
N HIS A 56 -2.24 -12.68 23.19
CA HIS A 56 -3.49 -12.85 23.91
C HIS A 56 -4.66 -12.42 23.02
N ASN A 57 -5.10 -13.30 22.12
CA ASN A 57 -6.17 -13.02 21.15
C ASN A 57 -7.31 -14.05 21.16
N ASN A 58 -7.26 -15.06 22.03
CA ASN A 58 -8.28 -16.10 22.15
C ASN A 58 -9.18 -15.85 23.38
N PRO A 59 -10.48 -15.53 23.19
CA PRO A 59 -11.42 -15.30 24.30
C PRO A 59 -11.60 -16.48 25.25
N ASN A 60 -11.17 -17.68 24.87
CA ASN A 60 -11.29 -18.88 25.69
C ASN A 60 -10.05 -19.15 26.57
N ASP A 61 -9.00 -18.32 26.48
CA ASP A 61 -7.81 -18.47 27.32
C ASP A 61 -8.09 -17.97 28.74
N GLU A 62 -7.58 -18.68 29.75
CA GLU A 62 -7.76 -18.32 31.18
C GLU A 62 -7.21 -16.92 31.51
N GLU A 63 -6.18 -16.48 30.78
CA GLU A 63 -5.52 -15.19 30.95
C GLU A 63 -6.16 -14.07 30.10
N TYR A 64 -7.22 -14.36 29.33
CA TYR A 64 -7.81 -13.41 28.38
C TYR A 64 -8.45 -12.21 29.07
N GLU A 65 -9.17 -12.40 30.19
CA GLU A 65 -9.82 -11.28 30.89
C GLU A 65 -8.83 -10.20 31.36
N GLU A 66 -7.58 -10.60 31.64
CA GLU A 66 -6.54 -9.69 32.14
C GLU A 66 -5.65 -9.14 31.02
N TYR A 67 -5.34 -9.94 29.99
CA TYR A 67 -4.34 -9.60 28.98
C TYR A 67 -4.87 -9.53 27.54
N ALA A 68 -6.17 -9.68 27.30
CA ALA A 68 -6.77 -9.36 26.00
C ALA A 68 -6.33 -7.96 25.59
N GLY A 69 -5.61 -7.85 24.48
CA GLY A 69 -4.92 -6.61 24.16
C GLY A 69 -3.50 -6.78 23.68
N THR A 70 -2.84 -7.82 24.17
CA THR A 70 -1.42 -7.70 24.49
C THR A 70 -0.63 -8.91 24.04
N ILE A 71 0.69 -8.80 24.19
CA ILE A 71 1.62 -9.90 23.94
C ILE A 71 2.47 -10.16 25.18
N ASP A 72 2.95 -11.39 25.30
CA ASP A 72 4.03 -11.70 26.23
C ASP A 72 5.36 -11.64 25.50
N VAL A 73 6.36 -11.01 26.11
CA VAL A 73 7.71 -10.88 25.54
C VAL A 73 8.71 -11.56 26.44
N ARG A 74 9.44 -12.52 25.88
CA ARG A 74 10.54 -13.18 26.59
C ARG A 74 11.85 -12.48 26.25
N GLU A 75 12.59 -12.07 27.27
CA GLU A 75 13.91 -11.46 27.09
C GLU A 75 14.87 -12.45 26.43
N PHE A 76 15.78 -11.96 25.58
CA PHE A 76 16.93 -12.76 25.20
C PHE A 76 17.80 -13.00 26.44
N PRO A 77 18.20 -14.26 26.70
CA PRO A 77 19.05 -14.55 27.85
C PRO A 77 20.38 -13.81 27.71
N ASP A 78 20.74 -13.04 28.73
CA ASP A 78 22.10 -12.52 28.87
C ASP A 78 22.99 -13.70 29.30
N GLU A 79 24.04 -13.99 28.53
CA GLU A 79 25.00 -15.06 28.81
C GLU A 79 25.63 -14.98 30.21
N THR A 80 25.49 -13.83 30.89
CA THR A 80 26.07 -13.55 32.21
C THR A 80 25.09 -13.46 33.38
N ALA A 81 23.76 -13.50 33.17
CA ALA A 81 22.76 -13.29 34.23
C ALA A 81 21.55 -14.23 34.16
N SER A 82 21.40 -15.06 35.20
CA SER A 82 20.27 -15.97 35.50
C SER A 82 19.99 -17.10 34.49
N SER A 83 19.73 -18.31 35.01
CA SER A 83 19.36 -19.49 34.22
C SER A 83 17.89 -19.51 33.77
N GLU A 84 17.06 -18.61 34.27
CA GLU A 84 15.63 -18.57 33.97
C GLU A 84 15.26 -17.37 33.09
N PRO A 85 14.60 -17.59 31.93
CA PRO A 85 14.23 -16.53 31.02
C PRO A 85 13.10 -15.68 31.59
N ILE A 86 13.33 -14.37 31.68
CA ILE A 86 12.33 -13.39 32.14
C ILE A 86 11.25 -13.24 31.06
N ILE A 87 9.98 -13.30 31.46
CA ILE A 87 8.82 -13.07 30.59
C ILE A 87 8.08 -11.84 31.10
N HIS A 88 7.96 -10.83 30.24
CA HIS A 88 7.12 -9.66 30.43
C HIS A 88 5.73 -10.00 29.92
N LYS A 89 4.75 -10.08 30.83
CA LYS A 89 3.36 -10.34 30.48
C LYS A 89 2.63 -9.04 30.19
N GLY A 90 1.62 -9.10 29.32
CA GLY A 90 0.70 -7.97 29.15
C GLY A 90 1.30 -6.76 28.45
N VAL A 91 2.32 -6.96 27.60
CA VAL A 91 2.96 -5.87 26.86
C VAL A 91 1.96 -5.25 25.88
N LEU A 92 1.70 -3.96 26.08
CA LEU A 92 0.82 -3.17 25.25
C LEU A 92 1.42 -3.00 23.85
N LEU A 93 0.58 -3.22 22.85
CA LEU A 93 0.92 -2.84 21.48
C LEU A 93 0.84 -1.31 21.36
N SER A 94 1.35 -0.77 20.25
CA SER A 94 1.25 0.67 19.92
C SER A 94 -0.21 1.17 19.77
N GLY A 95 -1.20 0.29 19.92
CA GLY A 95 -2.61 0.58 20.21
C GLY A 95 -3.24 -0.57 21.01
N LEU A 96 -4.35 -0.33 21.72
CA LEU A 96 -5.14 -1.41 22.36
C LEU A 96 -5.60 -2.41 21.29
N GLN A 97 -5.69 -3.72 21.58
CA GLN A 97 -6.09 -4.73 20.56
C GLN A 97 -7.52 -4.54 20.04
N ASP A 98 -8.38 -3.84 20.79
CA ASP A 98 -9.64 -3.30 20.28
C ASP A 98 -9.46 -1.86 19.77
N ASN A 99 -8.62 -1.71 18.74
CA ASN A 99 -8.40 -0.46 18.02
C ASN A 99 -8.81 -0.60 16.55
N SER A 100 -10.01 -1.16 16.33
CA SER A 100 -10.56 -1.39 14.99
C SER A 100 -10.67 -0.12 14.14
N GLY A 101 -10.52 1.06 14.73
CA GLY A 101 -10.56 2.37 14.08
C GLY A 101 -9.30 3.23 14.22
N GLY A 102 -8.15 2.69 14.64
CA GLY A 102 -6.91 3.48 14.83
C GLY A 102 -5.65 2.85 14.25
N PHE A 103 -4.51 3.11 14.89
CA PHE A 103 -3.20 2.54 14.57
C PHE A 103 -3.01 1.21 15.33
N LEU A 104 -2.88 0.11 14.60
CA LEU A 104 -2.70 -1.22 15.20
C LEU A 104 -1.59 -1.96 14.47
N ILE A 105 -0.60 -2.40 15.24
CA ILE A 105 0.43 -3.30 14.74
C ILE A 105 0.53 -4.48 15.70
N ILE A 106 0.29 -5.67 15.15
CA ILE A 106 0.40 -6.93 15.88
C ILE A 106 1.66 -7.64 15.42
N PRO A 107 2.70 -7.72 16.26
CA PRO A 107 3.88 -8.53 15.99
C PRO A 107 3.51 -10.00 15.81
N LEU A 108 4.21 -10.69 14.90
CA LEU A 108 4.03 -12.13 14.71
C LEU A 108 4.62 -12.89 15.92
N LEU A 109 4.06 -14.05 16.26
CA LEU A 109 4.66 -14.96 17.24
C LEU A 109 6.14 -15.24 16.86
N TYR A 110 7.04 -15.21 17.85
CA TYR A 110 8.50 -15.30 17.69
C TYR A 110 9.16 -14.15 16.91
N SER A 111 8.46 -13.06 16.61
CA SER A 111 9.12 -11.85 16.15
C SER A 111 10.04 -11.32 17.24
N ASP A 112 11.24 -10.90 16.85
CA ASP A 112 12.10 -10.10 17.72
C ASP A 112 11.39 -8.77 17.98
N VAL A 113 11.43 -8.30 19.22
CA VAL A 113 10.80 -7.06 19.65
C VAL A 113 11.71 -6.28 20.59
N THR A 114 11.60 -4.96 20.53
CA THR A 114 12.12 -4.06 21.56
C THR A 114 10.94 -3.47 22.30
N ILE A 115 10.91 -3.63 23.61
CA ILE A 115 9.86 -3.09 24.47
C ILE A 115 10.42 -2.02 25.40
N VAL A 116 9.58 -1.05 25.77
CA VAL A 116 9.90 -0.02 26.76
C VAL A 116 8.92 -0.08 27.91
N MET A 117 9.45 -0.19 29.12
CA MET A 117 8.68 -0.12 30.36
C MET A 117 8.78 1.27 30.98
N ASP A 118 7.64 1.93 31.14
CA ASP A 118 7.47 3.18 31.87
C ASP A 118 7.83 2.96 33.36
N ALA A 119 8.71 3.80 33.91
CA ALA A 119 9.21 3.66 35.27
C ALA A 119 8.18 4.05 36.36
N ALA A 120 7.18 4.86 36.03
CA ALA A 120 6.16 5.34 36.95
C ALA A 120 4.89 4.46 36.90
N THR A 121 4.47 4.04 35.70
CA THR A 121 3.24 3.23 35.53
C THR A 121 3.50 1.74 35.40
N HIS A 122 4.75 1.33 35.14
CA HIS A 122 5.13 -0.05 34.79
C HIS A 122 4.47 -0.60 33.52
N TYR A 123 3.76 0.25 32.75
CA TYR A 123 3.27 -0.16 31.45
C TYR A 123 4.42 -0.39 30.48
N THR A 124 4.30 -1.48 29.73
CA THR A 124 5.31 -1.90 28.77
C THR A 124 4.75 -1.81 27.37
N TYR A 125 5.48 -1.18 26.46
CA TYR A 125 5.04 -0.89 25.10
C TYR A 125 6.00 -1.49 24.07
N VAL A 126 5.48 -2.06 23.00
CA VAL A 126 6.31 -2.46 21.84
C VAL A 126 6.75 -1.22 21.08
N LEU A 127 8.06 -1.04 20.91
CA LEU A 127 8.67 0.00 20.08
C LEU A 127 9.03 -0.51 18.69
N ASN A 128 9.71 -1.66 18.63
CA ASN A 128 10.20 -2.24 17.39
C ASN A 128 9.82 -3.72 17.33
N TYR A 129 9.68 -4.23 16.11
CA TYR A 129 9.41 -5.64 15.82
C TYR A 129 10.05 -6.01 14.48
N SER A 130 10.54 -7.25 14.33
CA SER A 130 11.10 -7.73 13.06
C SER A 130 10.03 -8.15 12.06
N HIS A 131 8.90 -8.70 12.53
CA HIS A 131 7.80 -9.15 11.69
C HIS A 131 6.45 -8.76 12.30
N ALA A 132 5.58 -8.16 11.47
CA ALA A 132 4.20 -7.88 11.84
C ALA A 132 3.25 -8.84 11.12
N GLN A 133 2.25 -9.36 11.84
CA GLN A 133 1.15 -10.12 11.27
C GLN A 133 0.10 -9.18 10.65
N ILE A 134 -0.18 -8.06 11.32
CA ILE A 134 -1.16 -7.05 10.89
C ILE A 134 -0.52 -5.67 11.04
N ILE A 135 -0.68 -4.83 10.01
CA ILE A 135 -0.44 -3.39 10.07
C ILE A 135 -1.73 -2.71 9.61
N GLN A 136 -2.37 -1.97 10.51
CA GLN A 136 -3.57 -1.20 10.23
C GLN A 136 -3.31 0.27 10.55
N LEU A 137 -3.63 1.13 9.58
CA LEU A 137 -3.52 2.58 9.68
C LEU A 137 -4.92 3.16 9.43
N THR A 138 -5.55 3.66 10.48
CA THR A 138 -6.82 4.39 10.37
C THR A 138 -6.64 5.78 10.95
N ALA A 139 -6.87 6.81 10.13
CA ALA A 139 -6.79 8.22 10.53
C ALA A 139 -8.17 8.87 10.42
N HIS A 140 -8.41 9.92 11.22
CA HIS A 140 -9.68 10.62 11.23
C HIS A 140 -9.93 11.45 9.95
N GLU A 141 -8.90 12.13 9.45
CA GLU A 141 -9.00 13.04 8.32
C GLU A 141 -8.38 12.47 7.06
N GLU A 142 -7.10 12.09 7.13
CA GLU A 142 -6.30 11.75 5.97
C GLU A 142 -5.18 10.79 6.33
N THR A 143 -4.85 9.89 5.40
CA THR A 143 -3.61 9.11 5.41
C THR A 143 -2.88 9.34 4.09
N SER A 144 -1.59 9.67 4.15
CA SER A 144 -0.76 9.84 2.97
C SER A 144 0.46 8.93 3.07
N ILE A 145 0.69 8.12 2.03
CA ILE A 145 1.81 7.19 1.94
C ILE A 145 2.50 7.43 0.61
N GLY A 146 3.80 7.70 0.63
CA GLY A 146 4.54 8.03 -0.58
C GLY A 146 6.04 8.02 -0.40
N VAL A 147 6.74 8.22 -1.52
CA VAL A 147 8.19 8.38 -1.59
C VAL A 147 8.46 9.70 -2.28
N ARG A 148 9.31 10.53 -1.65
CA ARG A 148 9.88 11.73 -2.26
C ARG A 148 11.38 11.53 -2.36
N GLU A 149 11.91 11.50 -3.58
CA GLU A 149 13.34 11.38 -3.79
C GLU A 149 14.01 12.73 -3.49
N THR A 150 15.09 12.67 -2.70
CA THR A 150 15.95 13.81 -2.38
C THR A 150 17.32 13.60 -2.99
N GLU A 151 18.08 14.69 -3.16
CA GLU A 151 19.49 14.60 -3.54
C GLU A 151 20.27 13.75 -2.51
N GLU A 152 21.41 13.20 -2.94
CA GLU A 152 22.27 12.42 -2.05
C GLU A 152 22.92 13.31 -1.00
N LEU A 153 22.99 12.84 0.25
CA LEU A 153 23.78 13.48 1.29
C LEU A 153 25.25 13.40 0.91
N ASP A 154 25.95 14.53 0.87
CA ASP A 154 27.41 14.57 0.82
C ASP A 154 27.97 14.39 2.25
N PRO A 155 28.58 13.25 2.60
CA PRO A 155 29.12 13.01 3.93
C PRO A 155 30.45 13.71 4.18
N ASP A 156 31.11 14.22 3.13
CA ASP A 156 32.42 14.86 3.21
C ASP A 156 32.31 16.39 3.36
N ASP A 157 31.12 16.96 3.11
CA ASP A 157 30.83 18.38 3.30
C ASP A 157 30.17 18.64 4.67
N ASN A 158 30.87 19.38 5.53
CA ASN A 158 30.37 19.76 6.85
C ASN A 158 29.20 20.76 6.80
N ASP A 159 28.99 21.44 5.67
CA ASP A 159 27.89 22.38 5.46
C ASP A 159 26.71 21.73 4.70
N SER A 160 26.78 20.41 4.45
CA SER A 160 25.72 19.63 3.81
C SER A 160 24.43 19.65 4.65
N PRO A 161 23.25 19.85 4.03
CA PRO A 161 21.98 19.82 4.76
C PRO A 161 21.69 18.41 5.31
N ASP A 162 21.00 18.33 6.45
CA ASP A 162 20.56 17.06 7.03
C ASP A 162 19.50 16.37 6.14
N TYR A 163 19.28 15.07 6.33
CA TYR A 163 18.41 14.23 5.49
C TYR A 163 16.99 14.79 5.31
N ASN A 164 16.44 15.44 6.33
CA ASN A 164 15.11 16.06 6.28
C ASN A 164 15.08 17.39 5.50
N GLU A 165 16.24 17.98 5.24
CA GLU A 165 16.44 19.26 4.55
C GLU A 165 17.01 19.10 3.14
N LEU A 166 17.36 17.88 2.73
CA LEU A 166 17.85 17.60 1.39
C LEU A 166 16.83 18.06 0.33
N PRO A 167 17.29 18.76 -0.73
CA PRO A 167 16.42 19.22 -1.79
C PRO A 167 15.81 18.04 -2.55
N ALA A 168 14.57 18.20 -3.02
CA ALA A 168 13.90 17.18 -3.81
C ALA A 168 14.45 17.15 -5.25
N THR A 169 14.67 15.95 -5.80
CA THR A 169 15.10 15.76 -7.20
C THR A 169 13.98 16.05 -8.20
N GLY A 170 12.73 16.06 -7.72
CA GLY A 170 11.50 16.19 -8.50
C GLY A 170 10.79 14.87 -8.79
N ASN A 171 11.39 13.71 -8.49
CA ASN A 171 10.70 12.42 -8.54
C ASN A 171 9.94 12.19 -7.23
N GLU A 172 8.63 11.97 -7.34
CA GLU A 172 7.78 11.68 -6.19
C GLU A 172 6.61 10.78 -6.56
N THR A 173 6.24 9.91 -5.64
CA THR A 173 5.02 9.08 -5.73
C THR A 173 4.26 9.18 -4.42
N MET A 174 2.94 9.26 -4.48
CA MET A 174 2.12 9.39 -3.28
C MET A 174 0.73 8.82 -3.51
N THR A 175 0.19 8.13 -2.51
CA THR A 175 -1.22 7.80 -2.42
C THR A 175 -1.81 8.44 -1.18
N LYS A 176 -2.83 9.26 -1.39
CA LYS A 176 -3.61 9.96 -0.38
C LYS A 176 -4.97 9.30 -0.25
N TYR A 177 -5.35 8.99 0.99
CA TYR A 177 -6.60 8.37 1.37
C TYR A 177 -7.39 9.35 2.24
N THR A 178 -8.64 9.58 1.88
CA THR A 178 -9.64 10.29 2.69
C THR A 178 -10.87 9.41 2.84
N ALA A 179 -11.85 9.84 3.64
CA ALA A 179 -13.11 9.10 3.80
C ALA A 179 -13.91 8.90 2.49
N SER A 180 -13.66 9.72 1.46
CA SER A 180 -14.44 9.74 0.22
C SER A 180 -13.62 9.62 -1.07
N GLU A 181 -12.30 9.58 -0.98
CA GLU A 181 -11.43 9.66 -2.15
C GLU A 181 -10.09 8.97 -1.90
N ILE A 182 -9.60 8.27 -2.93
CA ILE A 182 -8.22 7.78 -3.03
C ILE A 182 -7.58 8.48 -4.23
N GLN A 183 -6.50 9.21 -4.00
CA GLN A 183 -5.72 9.90 -5.04
C GLN A 183 -4.31 9.32 -5.06
N THR A 184 -3.91 8.75 -6.20
CA THR A 184 -2.55 8.24 -6.44
C THR A 184 -1.88 9.10 -7.48
N ILE A 185 -0.68 9.61 -7.18
CA ILE A 185 0.10 10.47 -8.05
C ILE A 185 1.50 9.88 -8.22
N ALA A 186 1.99 9.86 -9.45
CA ALA A 186 3.38 9.62 -9.78
C ALA A 186 3.90 10.77 -10.64
N LYS A 187 4.98 11.41 -10.20
CA LYS A 187 5.59 12.56 -10.85
C LYS A 187 7.08 12.33 -11.04
N ASN A 188 7.60 12.83 -12.15
CA ASN A 188 9.04 12.81 -12.42
C ASN A 188 9.65 14.22 -12.43
N LYS A 189 10.98 14.27 -12.41
CA LYS A 189 11.77 15.51 -12.50
C LYS A 189 11.51 16.37 -13.74
N ASP A 190 10.98 15.79 -14.81
CA ASP A 190 10.60 16.52 -16.03
C ASP A 190 9.23 17.22 -15.91
N GLY A 191 8.59 17.13 -14.75
CA GLY A 191 7.25 17.69 -14.50
C GLY A 191 6.11 16.88 -15.13
N LYS A 192 6.37 15.66 -15.62
CA LYS A 192 5.32 14.75 -16.08
C LYS A 192 4.64 14.11 -14.87
N GLN A 193 3.32 13.98 -14.95
CA GLN A 193 2.49 13.42 -13.89
C GLN A 193 1.50 12.41 -14.46
N ALA A 194 1.38 11.27 -13.77
CA ALA A 194 0.27 10.34 -13.89
C ALA A 194 -0.57 10.40 -12.60
N GLU A 195 -1.88 10.30 -12.74
CA GLU A 195 -2.81 10.41 -11.62
C GLU A 195 -3.92 9.36 -11.74
N VAL A 196 -4.30 8.75 -10.61
CA VAL A 196 -5.47 7.89 -10.47
C VAL A 196 -6.32 8.40 -9.32
N ASN A 197 -7.57 8.76 -9.59
CA ASN A 197 -8.54 9.20 -8.60
C ASN A 197 -9.71 8.21 -8.52
N ILE A 198 -10.01 7.75 -7.31
CA ILE A 198 -11.12 6.83 -7.04
C ILE A 198 -12.05 7.53 -6.04
N THR A 199 -13.32 7.61 -6.41
CA THR A 199 -14.41 8.06 -5.53
C THR A 199 -15.48 6.97 -5.48
N PRO A 200 -16.46 7.03 -4.55
CA PRO A 200 -17.57 6.08 -4.51
C PRO A 200 -18.38 5.98 -5.82
N LYS A 201 -18.27 6.96 -6.71
CA LYS A 201 -19.07 7.04 -7.95
C LYS A 201 -18.24 6.90 -9.23
N SER A 202 -16.91 7.02 -9.15
CA SER A 202 -16.06 7.08 -10.33
C SER A 202 -14.64 6.62 -10.08
N ILE A 203 -14.00 6.14 -11.15
CA ILE A 203 -12.56 5.89 -11.23
C ILE A 203 -12.03 6.70 -12.42
N LEU A 204 -10.95 7.45 -12.23
CA LEU A 204 -10.34 8.31 -13.24
C LEU A 204 -8.84 8.05 -13.28
N HIS A 205 -8.31 7.67 -14.45
CA HIS A 205 -6.88 7.58 -14.71
C HIS A 205 -6.51 8.68 -15.68
N LYS A 206 -5.49 9.48 -15.39
CA LYS A 206 -5.06 10.61 -16.21
C LYS A 206 -3.55 10.56 -16.44
N LEU A 207 -3.17 10.70 -17.70
CA LEU A 207 -1.79 10.80 -18.15
C LEU A 207 -1.71 11.81 -19.30
N ASP A 208 -1.24 13.02 -19.00
CA ASP A 208 -1.17 14.14 -19.96
C ASP A 208 -2.53 14.37 -20.66
N LYS A 209 -2.63 14.10 -21.97
CA LYS A 209 -3.86 14.23 -22.77
C LYS A 209 -4.71 12.96 -22.83
N SER A 210 -4.25 11.89 -22.20
CA SER A 210 -4.94 10.61 -22.12
C SER A 210 -5.70 10.51 -20.81
N GLU A 211 -6.93 10.03 -20.89
CA GLU A 211 -7.83 9.85 -19.76
C GLU A 211 -8.59 8.53 -19.93
N VAL A 212 -8.76 7.80 -18.83
CA VAL A 212 -9.72 6.69 -18.73
C VAL A 212 -10.64 7.00 -17.56
N SER A 213 -11.93 7.14 -17.83
CA SER A 213 -12.93 7.41 -16.81
C SER A 213 -13.98 6.29 -16.78
N GLN A 214 -14.34 5.87 -15.57
CA GLN A 214 -15.36 4.88 -15.32
C GLN A 214 -16.35 5.44 -14.31
N THR A 215 -17.64 5.30 -14.61
CA THR A 215 -18.75 5.57 -13.69
C THR A 215 -19.66 4.34 -13.65
N GLY A 216 -20.72 4.38 -12.83
CA GLY A 216 -21.63 3.24 -12.68
C GLY A 216 -22.34 2.78 -13.96
N ASN A 217 -22.38 3.59 -15.03
CA ASN A 217 -23.07 3.27 -16.27
C ASN A 217 -22.28 3.59 -17.55
N ARG A 218 -21.03 4.06 -17.42
CA ARG A 218 -20.21 4.50 -18.56
C ARG A 218 -18.75 4.18 -18.32
N LEU A 219 -18.07 3.71 -19.37
CA LEU A 219 -16.62 3.65 -19.45
C LEU A 219 -16.19 4.50 -20.65
N GLU A 220 -15.23 5.39 -20.47
CA GLU A 220 -14.68 6.22 -21.54
C GLU A 220 -13.15 6.20 -21.49
N GLN A 221 -12.52 5.99 -22.64
CA GLN A 221 -11.11 6.22 -22.85
C GLN A 221 -10.96 7.34 -23.87
N LYS A 222 -10.24 8.40 -23.51
CA LYS A 222 -10.07 9.59 -24.34
C LYS A 222 -8.58 9.91 -24.50
N VAL A 223 -8.17 10.21 -25.72
CA VAL A 223 -6.83 10.73 -26.04
C VAL A 223 -7.03 11.96 -26.94
N GLY A 224 -6.87 13.16 -26.39
CA GLY A 224 -7.16 14.39 -27.12
C GLY A 224 -8.62 14.46 -27.58
N SER A 225 -8.85 14.50 -28.90
CA SER A 225 -10.19 14.52 -29.52
C SER A 225 -10.78 13.13 -29.82
N THR A 226 -9.99 12.07 -29.70
CA THR A 226 -10.46 10.70 -29.97
C THR A 226 -10.91 10.05 -28.70
N SER A 227 -12.12 9.49 -28.65
CA SER A 227 -12.57 8.69 -27.52
C SER A 227 -13.19 7.35 -27.94
N VAL A 228 -13.16 6.41 -27.01
CA VAL A 228 -13.90 5.15 -27.06
C VAL A 228 -14.79 5.16 -25.83
N THR A 229 -16.09 5.08 -26.03
CA THR A 229 -17.09 5.12 -24.96
C THR A 229 -17.95 3.89 -25.00
N ILE A 230 -18.18 3.29 -23.84
CA ILE A 230 -19.11 2.19 -23.62
C ILE A 230 -20.19 2.68 -22.66
N GLN A 231 -21.44 2.53 -23.05
CA GLN A 231 -22.65 2.79 -22.26
C GLN A 231 -23.68 1.70 -22.58
N ASP A 232 -24.72 1.49 -21.77
CA ASP A 232 -25.70 0.40 -21.96
C ASP A 232 -26.07 0.17 -23.44
N LYS A 233 -25.73 -1.02 -23.96
CA LYS A 233 -25.95 -1.47 -25.35
C LYS A 233 -25.34 -0.60 -26.46
N LYS A 234 -24.40 0.30 -26.11
CA LYS A 234 -23.80 1.26 -27.04
C LYS A 234 -22.28 1.34 -26.86
N VAL A 235 -21.55 1.10 -27.95
CA VAL A 235 -20.12 1.42 -28.05
C VAL A 235 -19.95 2.53 -29.09
N THR A 236 -19.28 3.60 -28.70
CA THR A 236 -18.94 4.74 -29.57
C THR A 236 -17.43 4.78 -29.75
N ILE A 237 -16.96 4.96 -30.99
CA ILE A 237 -15.55 5.20 -31.31
C ILE A 237 -15.49 6.50 -32.12
N GLY A 238 -14.76 7.50 -31.61
CA GLY A 238 -14.69 8.86 -32.16
C GLY A 238 -15.19 9.92 -31.18
N GLU A 239 -15.19 11.18 -31.61
CA GLU A 239 -15.67 12.31 -30.81
C GLU A 239 -17.18 12.18 -30.50
N GLU A 240 -17.60 12.38 -29.25
CA GLU A 240 -19.03 12.24 -28.85
C GLU A 240 -19.95 13.27 -29.54
N SER A 241 -19.38 14.38 -30.01
CA SER A 241 -20.03 15.43 -30.81
C SER A 241 -20.10 15.11 -32.31
N ALA A 242 -19.46 14.03 -32.77
CA ALA A 242 -19.51 13.65 -34.18
C ALA A 242 -20.93 13.17 -34.54
N ASN A 243 -21.55 13.84 -35.50
CA ASN A 243 -22.89 13.52 -35.99
C ASN A 243 -23.01 12.12 -36.63
N GLU A 244 -21.90 11.42 -36.84
CA GLU A 244 -21.88 10.08 -37.43
C GLU A 244 -20.85 9.18 -36.72
N PRO A 245 -21.20 7.93 -36.37
CA PRO A 245 -20.24 6.96 -35.85
C PRO A 245 -19.20 6.62 -36.92
N LEU A 246 -17.92 6.65 -36.56
CA LEU A 246 -16.76 6.49 -37.45
C LEU A 246 -16.66 5.12 -38.14
N VAL A 247 -17.56 4.18 -37.84
CA VAL A 247 -17.71 3.00 -38.68
C VAL A 247 -18.41 3.47 -39.95
N LEU A 248 -17.62 3.89 -40.93
CA LEU A 248 -17.99 4.27 -42.31
C LEU A 248 -18.86 3.22 -43.01
N GLY A 249 -19.26 2.12 -42.37
CA GLY A 249 -20.17 1.11 -42.89
C GLY A 249 -21.48 1.69 -43.43
N ASN A 250 -22.09 2.68 -42.78
CA ASN A 250 -23.32 3.30 -43.30
C ASN A 250 -23.04 4.19 -44.53
N GLN A 251 -22.02 5.04 -44.48
CA GLN A 251 -21.62 5.84 -45.64
C GLN A 251 -21.17 4.97 -46.82
N LEU A 252 -20.41 3.90 -46.55
CA LEU A 252 -19.97 2.92 -47.54
C LEU A 252 -21.16 2.16 -48.12
N ALA A 253 -22.10 1.72 -47.29
CA ALA A 253 -23.32 1.05 -47.76
C ALA A 253 -24.18 1.98 -48.62
N GLN A 254 -24.29 3.26 -48.25
CA GLN A 254 -24.97 4.28 -49.04
C GLN A 254 -24.25 4.53 -50.38
N LEU A 255 -22.92 4.66 -50.36
CA LEU A 255 -22.10 4.79 -51.56
C LEU A 255 -22.23 3.57 -52.48
N MET A 256 -22.27 2.36 -51.92
CA MET A 256 -22.51 1.13 -52.68
C MET A 256 -23.91 1.10 -53.30
N LEU A 257 -24.94 1.61 -52.62
CA LEU A 257 -26.29 1.72 -53.15
C LEU A 257 -26.36 2.72 -54.33
N GLU A 258 -25.71 3.88 -54.18
CA GLU A 258 -25.61 4.90 -55.22
C GLU A 258 -24.85 4.37 -56.43
N PHE A 259 -23.74 3.66 -56.22
CA PHE A 259 -22.96 3.02 -57.27
C PHE A 259 -23.81 1.99 -58.06
N LEU A 260 -24.52 1.09 -57.36
CA LEU A 260 -25.40 0.12 -58.01
C LEU A 260 -26.52 0.80 -58.81
N THR A 261 -27.03 1.92 -58.30
CA THR A 261 -28.06 2.73 -58.98
C THR A 261 -27.50 3.35 -60.26
N GLU A 262 -26.30 3.92 -60.25
CA GLU A 262 -25.67 4.47 -61.46
C GLU A 262 -25.34 3.36 -62.47
N CYS A 263 -24.81 2.22 -62.03
CA CYS A 263 -24.59 1.06 -62.90
C CYS A 263 -25.87 0.58 -63.58
N SER A 264 -27.03 0.63 -62.91
CA SER A 264 -28.32 0.21 -63.47
C SER A 264 -28.79 1.06 -64.66
N LYS A 265 -28.24 2.28 -64.82
CA LYS A 265 -28.58 3.20 -65.91
C LYS A 265 -27.78 2.91 -67.20
N ILE A 266 -26.78 2.04 -67.15
CA ILE A 266 -25.94 1.72 -68.30
C ILE A 266 -26.75 0.90 -69.31
N THR A 267 -26.90 1.44 -70.52
CA THR A 267 -27.61 0.80 -71.64
C THR A 267 -26.69 0.64 -72.85
N THR A 268 -26.91 -0.41 -73.62
CA THR A 268 -26.24 -0.67 -74.90
C THR A 268 -27.21 -0.51 -76.06
N PRO A 269 -26.84 0.20 -77.14
CA PRO A 269 -27.66 0.32 -78.32
C PRO A 269 -27.70 -1.01 -79.10
N THR A 270 -28.90 -1.44 -79.49
CA THR A 270 -29.14 -2.63 -80.33
C THR A 270 -29.99 -2.26 -81.54
N LEU A 271 -30.07 -3.16 -82.54
CA LEU A 271 -30.91 -2.97 -83.74
C LEU A 271 -32.42 -2.80 -83.42
N MET A 272 -32.87 -3.16 -82.22
CA MET A 272 -34.26 -3.00 -81.75
C MET A 272 -34.45 -1.88 -80.73
N GLY A 273 -33.43 -1.07 -80.46
CA GLY A 273 -33.45 -0.01 -79.45
C GLY A 273 -32.39 -0.18 -78.36
N THR A 274 -32.40 0.68 -77.34
CA THR A 274 -31.47 0.57 -76.21
C THR A 274 -31.92 -0.52 -75.24
N MET A 275 -31.01 -1.43 -74.89
CA MET A 275 -31.25 -2.51 -73.93
C MET A 275 -30.31 -2.35 -72.73
N PRO A 276 -30.71 -2.74 -71.49
CA PRO A 276 -29.81 -2.73 -70.35
C PRO A 276 -28.54 -3.55 -70.61
N ALA A 277 -27.38 -2.97 -70.31
CA ALA A 277 -26.08 -3.61 -70.56
C ALA A 277 -25.70 -4.66 -69.51
N LEU A 278 -26.37 -4.62 -68.36
CA LEU A 278 -26.06 -5.41 -67.18
C LEU A 278 -27.29 -6.23 -66.74
N ASN A 279 -27.04 -7.35 -66.05
CA ASN A 279 -28.07 -8.19 -65.45
C ASN A 279 -28.63 -7.55 -64.16
N ILE A 280 -29.46 -6.51 -64.32
CA ILE A 280 -30.08 -5.71 -63.25
C ILE A 280 -30.86 -6.56 -62.21
N PRO A 281 -31.55 -7.65 -62.55
CA PRO A 281 -32.22 -8.53 -61.56
C PRO A 281 -31.31 -9.02 -60.42
N ASN A 282 -30.01 -9.25 -60.70
CA ASN A 282 -29.05 -9.66 -59.67
C ASN A 282 -28.73 -8.51 -58.68
N PHE A 283 -28.93 -7.26 -59.08
CA PHE A 283 -28.68 -6.09 -58.23
C PHE A 283 -29.80 -5.91 -57.21
N THR A 284 -31.04 -6.31 -57.52
CA THR A 284 -32.18 -6.20 -56.58
C THR A 284 -31.92 -6.94 -55.27
N SER A 285 -31.33 -8.15 -55.33
CA SER A 285 -30.96 -8.94 -54.15
C SER A 285 -29.86 -8.24 -53.33
N LEU A 286 -28.86 -7.66 -54.00
CA LEU A 286 -27.76 -6.94 -53.35
C LEU A 286 -28.23 -5.62 -52.74
N THR A 287 -29.04 -4.84 -53.45
CA THR A 287 -29.71 -3.63 -52.98
C THR A 287 -30.54 -3.91 -51.74
N SER A 288 -31.31 -5.01 -51.73
CA SER A 288 -32.08 -5.41 -50.55
C SER A 288 -31.19 -5.74 -49.35
N LYS A 289 -30.05 -6.41 -49.55
CA LYS A 289 -29.07 -6.69 -48.48
C LYS A 289 -28.43 -5.40 -47.94
N ILE A 290 -28.09 -4.46 -48.82
CA ILE A 290 -27.52 -3.15 -48.45
C ILE A 290 -28.55 -2.32 -47.67
N GLN A 291 -29.80 -2.26 -48.14
CA GLN A 291 -30.89 -1.59 -47.44
C GLN A 291 -31.18 -2.23 -46.07
N ASN A 292 -31.12 -3.56 -45.97
CA ASN A 292 -31.23 -4.27 -44.70
C ASN A 292 -30.06 -3.91 -43.76
N PHE A 293 -28.83 -3.85 -44.27
CA PHE A 293 -27.67 -3.39 -43.50
C PHE A 293 -27.84 -1.94 -43.01
N LEU A 294 -28.26 -1.02 -43.88
CA LEU A 294 -28.55 0.38 -43.53
C LEU A 294 -29.70 0.51 -42.52
N SER A 295 -30.69 -0.39 -42.56
CA SER A 295 -31.80 -0.44 -41.59
C SER A 295 -31.38 -0.96 -40.22
N LYS A 296 -30.25 -1.68 -40.16
CA LYS A 296 -29.65 -2.11 -38.91
C LYS A 296 -28.75 -1.00 -38.40
N THR A 297 -29.24 -0.23 -37.44
CA THR A 297 -28.35 0.44 -36.50
C THR A 297 -27.53 -0.64 -35.81
N ALA A 298 -26.21 -0.62 -36.02
CA ALA A 298 -25.29 -1.54 -35.35
C ALA A 298 -25.27 -1.21 -33.85
N TYR A 299 -26.29 -1.70 -33.13
CA TYR A 299 -26.19 -1.98 -31.72
C TYR A 299 -25.59 -3.38 -31.65
N THR A 300 -24.28 -3.44 -31.40
CA THR A 300 -23.63 -4.70 -31.04
C THR A 300 -24.38 -5.30 -29.85
N LYS A 301 -24.86 -6.54 -30.01
CA LYS A 301 -25.56 -7.30 -28.97
C LYS A 301 -24.72 -7.43 -27.71
#